data_AF-A0A379TCW5-F1
#
_entry.id   AF-A0A379TCW5-F1
#
_cell.length_a   1.000
_cell.length_b   1.000
_cell.length_c   1.000
_cell.angle_alpha   90.00
_cell.angle_beta   90.00
_cell.angle_gamma   90.00
#
_symmetry.space_group_name_H-M   'P 1'
#
loop_
_entity.id
_entity.type
_entity.pdbx_description
1 polymer ?
#
loop_
_entity_poly.entity_id
_entity_poly.type
_entity_poly.pdbx_seq_one_letter_code
_entity_poly.pdbx_strand_id
1 'polypeptide(L)'
;MGFLQLLIGRDKYSISASTVGDEPLNPEHRTALIMPICNEDVSRVFAGLRATWESVKATGNAAHFDVYILSDSYNPDICVAEQKAWMELIAEVQGEGQIFYRRRRRRMKRKKR
;
A
#
# COMPACT_ATOMS: atom_id res chain seq x y z
N MET A 1 -14.29 5.21 -8.23
CA MET A 1 -13.98 4.53 -9.51
C MET A 1 -12.82 3.52 -9.42
N GLY A 2 -12.29 3.19 -8.23
CA GLY A 2 -11.33 2.07 -8.07
C GLY A 2 -11.97 0.67 -8.05
N PHE A 3 -13.28 0.60 -7.77
CA PHE A 3 -14.05 -0.67 -7.75
C PHE A 3 -14.29 -1.27 -9.15
N LEU A 4 -14.29 -0.45 -10.20
CA LEU A 4 -14.49 -0.95 -11.57
C LEU A 4 -13.25 -1.69 -12.10
N GLN A 5 -12.07 -1.44 -11.52
CA GLN A 5 -10.84 -2.11 -11.95
C GLN A 5 -10.71 -3.52 -11.38
N LEU A 6 -11.35 -3.81 -10.23
CA LEU A 6 -11.54 -5.18 -9.75
C LEU A 6 -12.60 -5.94 -10.57
N LEU A 7 -13.57 -5.23 -11.17
CA LEU A 7 -14.63 -5.82 -11.99
C LEU A 7 -14.23 -6.07 -13.45
N ILE A 8 -13.27 -5.32 -13.99
CA ILE A 8 -12.76 -5.52 -15.36
C ILE A 8 -11.54 -6.44 -15.27
N GLY A 9 -11.80 -7.74 -15.15
CA GLY A 9 -10.79 -8.81 -15.13
C GLY A 9 -10.01 -8.92 -16.43
N ARG A 10 -9.06 -8.00 -16.66
CA ARG A 10 -8.09 -8.07 -17.75
C ARG A 10 -6.95 -7.07 -17.50
N ASP A 11 -5.92 -7.52 -16.81
CA ASP A 11 -4.57 -6.96 -16.97
C ASP A 11 -3.65 -8.08 -17.48
N LYS A 12 -2.90 -7.78 -18.55
CA LYS A 12 -1.96 -8.70 -19.21
C LYS A 12 -0.73 -8.98 -18.35
N TYR A 13 -0.63 -8.33 -17.19
CA TYR A 13 0.34 -8.58 -16.13
C TYR A 13 -0.29 -9.24 -14.88
N SER A 14 -1.46 -9.88 -15.02
CA SER A 14 -1.99 -10.68 -13.92
C SER A 14 -0.95 -11.73 -13.56
N ILE A 15 -0.52 -11.70 -12.31
CA ILE A 15 0.39 -12.68 -11.71
C ILE A 15 -0.16 -14.07 -12.08
N SER A 16 0.48 -14.71 -13.05
CA SER A 16 0.26 -16.12 -13.30
C SER A 16 0.69 -16.82 -12.02
N ALA A 17 -0.31 -17.27 -11.26
CA ALA A 17 -0.17 -18.07 -10.04
C ALA A 17 0.41 -19.47 -10.36
N SER A 18 1.41 -19.54 -11.24
CA SER A 18 1.95 -20.76 -11.82
C SER A 18 3.44 -20.95 -11.53
N THR A 19 3.97 -20.27 -10.52
CA THR A 19 5.29 -20.60 -9.97
C THR A 19 5.20 -20.51 -8.45
N VAL A 20 4.63 -21.56 -7.85
CA VAL A 20 4.96 -21.93 -6.47
C VAL A 20 6.36 -22.55 -6.52
N GLY A 21 7.37 -21.71 -6.74
CA GLY A 21 8.75 -22.08 -6.48
C GLY A 21 9.02 -21.77 -5.02
N ASP A 22 9.32 -22.78 -4.21
CA ASP A 22 9.83 -22.64 -2.84
C ASP A 22 11.30 -22.16 -2.88
N GLU A 23 11.62 -21.26 -3.82
CA GLU A 23 12.95 -20.71 -3.98
C GLU A 23 13.12 -19.60 -2.95
N PRO A 24 14.21 -19.63 -2.14
CA PRO A 24 14.47 -18.57 -1.18
C PRO A 24 14.54 -17.22 -1.91
N LEU A 25 13.85 -16.22 -1.36
CA LEU A 25 13.88 -14.86 -1.92
C LEU A 25 15.34 -14.40 -2.02
N ASN A 26 15.75 -13.96 -3.21
CA ASN A 26 17.09 -13.42 -3.41
C ASN A 26 17.29 -12.23 -2.44
N PRO A 27 18.30 -12.25 -1.57
CA PRO A 27 18.51 -11.20 -0.58
C PRO A 27 18.79 -9.82 -1.18
N GLU A 28 19.20 -9.73 -2.45
CA GLU A 28 19.41 -8.46 -3.16
C GLU A 28 18.10 -7.82 -3.67
N HIS A 29 17.00 -8.57 -3.71
CA HIS A 29 15.73 -8.09 -4.22
C HIS A 29 14.88 -7.49 -3.10
N ARG A 30 14.39 -6.27 -3.32
CA ARG A 30 13.43 -5.59 -2.46
C ARG A 30 12.13 -5.39 -3.23
N THR A 31 11.01 -5.76 -2.59
CA THR A 31 9.66 -5.68 -3.16
C THR A 31 8.92 -4.53 -2.52
N ALA A 32 8.45 -3.59 -3.35
CA ALA A 32 7.62 -2.49 -2.89
C ALA A 32 6.12 -2.87 -2.95
N LEU A 33 5.45 -2.92 -1.80
CA LEU A 33 4.01 -3.00 -1.65
C LEU A 33 3.41 -1.61 -1.73
N ILE A 34 2.55 -1.35 -2.71
CA ILE A 34 1.96 -0.03 -2.91
C ILE A 34 0.47 -0.08 -2.58
N MET A 35 0.03 0.77 -1.66
CA MET A 35 -1.37 0.92 -1.28
C MET A 35 -1.86 2.34 -1.62
N PRO A 36 -2.58 2.52 -2.75
CA PRO A 36 -3.21 3.79 -3.04
C PRO A 36 -4.46 3.98 -2.15
N ILE A 37 -4.63 5.18 -1.59
CA ILE A 37 -5.81 5.59 -0.84
C ILE A 37 -6.38 6.91 -1.38
N CYS A 38 -7.70 6.97 -1.57
CA CYS A 38 -8.38 8.17 -2.08
C CYS A 38 -9.79 8.27 -1.51
N ASN A 39 -9.97 9.11 -0.48
CA ASN A 39 -11.28 9.38 0.12
C ASN A 39 -12.05 8.10 0.56
N GLU A 40 -11.31 7.09 1.01
CA GLU A 40 -11.84 5.83 1.55
C GLU A 40 -11.86 5.86 3.09
N ASP A 41 -12.51 4.87 3.69
CA ASP A 41 -12.50 4.68 5.14
C ASP A 41 -11.06 4.35 5.60
N VAL A 42 -10.44 5.30 6.28
CA VAL A 42 -9.07 5.20 6.78
C VAL A 42 -8.92 3.97 7.67
N SER A 43 -9.82 3.75 8.62
CA SER A 43 -9.73 2.63 9.56
C SER A 43 -9.73 1.29 8.83
N ARG A 44 -10.55 1.14 7.78
CA ARG A 44 -10.59 -0.09 6.99
C ARG A 44 -9.30 -0.33 6.20
N VAL A 45 -8.75 0.69 5.55
CA VAL A 45 -7.53 0.59 4.75
C VAL A 45 -6.33 0.25 5.63
N PHE A 46 -6.21 0.93 6.78
CA PHE A 46 -5.12 0.69 7.72
C PHE A 46 -5.24 -0.67 8.43
N ALA A 47 -6.46 -1.17 8.70
CA ALA A 47 -6.66 -2.53 9.20
C ALA A 47 -6.20 -3.59 8.18
N GLY A 48 -6.51 -3.40 6.90
CA GLY A 48 -6.03 -4.29 5.83
C GLY A 48 -4.51 -4.26 5.67
N LEU A 49 -3.91 -3.07 5.75
CA LEU A 49 -2.45 -2.90 5.75
C LEU A 49 -1.79 -3.61 6.93
N ARG A 50 -2.37 -3.49 8.13
CA ARG A 50 -1.90 -4.18 9.33
C ARG A 50 -1.92 -5.70 9.12
N ALA A 51 -3.04 -6.27 8.70
CA ALA A 51 -3.14 -7.71 8.44
C ALA A 51 -2.14 -8.19 7.38
N THR A 52 -1.94 -7.40 6.32
CA THR A 52 -0.96 -7.69 5.27
C THR A 52 0.47 -7.67 5.83
N TRP A 53 0.79 -6.68 6.66
CA TRP A 53 2.10 -6.54 7.28
C TRP A 53 2.39 -7.64 8.31
N GLU A 54 1.40 -8.00 9.13
CA GLU A 54 1.50 -9.13 10.05
C GLU A 54 1.75 -10.44 9.29
N SER A 55 1.08 -10.65 8.14
CA SER A 55 1.34 -11.81 7.27
C SER A 55 2.77 -11.79 6.70
N VAL A 56 3.29 -10.64 6.28
CA VAL A 56 4.66 -10.49 5.76
C VAL A 56 5.70 -10.68 6.88
N LYS A 57 5.40 -10.25 8.10
CA LYS A 57 6.24 -10.54 9.27
C LYS A 57 6.26 -12.02 9.61
N ALA A 58 5.12 -12.70 9.50
CA ALA A 58 5.01 -14.13 9.78
C ALA A 58 5.86 -14.98 8.81
N THR A 59 6.14 -14.50 7.60
CA THR A 59 7.04 -15.20 6.67
C THR A 59 8.53 -14.99 6.98
N GLY A 60 8.89 -14.13 7.94
CA GLY A 60 10.28 -13.83 8.31
C GLY A 60 11.04 -12.94 7.30
N ASN A 61 10.42 -12.62 6.16
CA ASN A 61 11.07 -11.93 5.05
C ASN A 61 10.80 -10.41 5.03
N ALA A 62 10.34 -9.83 6.14
CA ALA A 62 9.91 -8.43 6.20
C ALA A 62 10.99 -7.42 5.75
N ALA A 63 12.28 -7.73 5.92
CA ALA A 63 13.38 -6.90 5.44
C ALA A 63 13.41 -6.70 3.91
N HIS A 64 12.80 -7.63 3.16
CA HIS A 64 12.70 -7.57 1.70
C HIS A 64 11.47 -6.80 1.21
N PHE A 65 10.60 -6.32 2.11
CA PHE A 65 9.37 -5.62 1.74
C PHE A 65 9.34 -4.19 2.27
N ASP A 66 9.01 -3.26 1.39
CA ASP A 66 8.73 -1.86 1.74
C ASP A 66 7.28 -1.53 1.41
N VAL A 67 6.54 -0.93 2.32
CA VAL A 67 5.14 -0.52 2.14
C VAL A 67 5.07 0.97 1.84
N TYR A 68 4.41 1.35 0.74
CA TYR A 68 4.18 2.72 0.33
C TYR A 68 2.69 3.03 0.27
N ILE A 69 2.25 3.90 1.18
CA ILE A 69 0.88 4.41 1.23
C ILE A 69 0.82 5.71 0.41
N LEU A 70 0.09 5.68 -0.70
CA LEU A 70 -0.04 6.82 -1.61
C LEU A 70 -1.40 7.47 -1.46
N SER A 71 -1.46 8.61 -0.79
CA SER A 71 -2.70 9.38 -0.62
C SER A 71 -2.90 10.38 -1.76
N ASP A 72 -4.05 10.26 -2.43
CA ASP A 72 -4.57 11.24 -3.39
C ASP A 72 -5.77 12.03 -2.80
N SER A 73 -5.98 11.94 -1.48
CA SER A 73 -7.06 12.62 -0.77
C SER A 73 -6.86 14.15 -0.76
N TYR A 74 -7.94 14.89 -1.08
CA TYR A 74 -7.94 16.36 -1.13
C TYR A 74 -8.52 17.00 0.14
N ASN A 75 -9.35 16.28 0.90
CA ASN A 75 -9.99 16.80 2.11
C ASN A 75 -8.95 16.87 3.26
N PRO A 76 -8.71 18.06 3.85
CA PRO A 76 -7.77 18.21 4.95
C PRO A 76 -8.09 17.32 6.16
N ASP A 77 -9.37 17.12 6.50
CA ASP A 77 -9.76 16.32 7.67
C ASP A 77 -9.38 14.85 7.49
N ILE A 78 -9.61 14.31 6.29
CA ILE A 78 -9.22 12.95 5.92
C ILE A 78 -7.71 12.81 5.92
N CYS A 79 -6.97 13.82 5.46
CA CYS A 79 -5.52 13.77 5.45
C CYS A 79 -4.93 13.73 6.86
N VAL A 80 -5.51 14.47 7.81
CA VAL A 80 -5.10 14.41 9.22
C VAL A 80 -5.40 13.03 9.80
N ALA A 81 -6.57 12.46 9.50
CA ALA A 81 -6.94 11.11 9.92
C ALA A 81 -5.98 10.05 9.37
N GLU A 82 -5.62 10.12 8.08
CA GLU A 82 -4.65 9.23 7.44
C GLU A 82 -3.27 9.32 8.09
N GLN A 83 -2.77 10.53 8.36
CA GLN A 83 -1.48 10.72 9.01
C GLN A 83 -1.48 10.16 10.43
N LYS A 84 -2.58 10.37 11.17
CA LYS A 84 -2.75 9.82 12.52
C LYS A 84 -2.75 8.28 12.48
N ALA A 85 -3.55 7.68 11.62
CA ALA A 85 -3.63 6.23 11.47
C ALA A 85 -2.30 5.62 11.01
N TRP A 86 -1.53 6.33 10.19
CA TRP A 86 -0.18 5.92 9.78
C TRP A 86 0.81 5.93 10.94
N MET A 87 0.80 6.97 11.78
CA MET A 87 1.65 7.00 12.98
C MET A 87 1.27 5.90 13.98
N GLU A 88 -0.03 5.68 14.19
CA GLU A 88 -0.53 4.59 15.03
C GLU A 88 -0.10 3.22 14.49
N LEU A 89 -0.23 3.00 13.17
CA LEU A 89 0.23 1.78 12.53
C LEU A 89 1.73 1.55 12.75
N ILE A 90 2.58 2.55 12.49
CA ILE A 90 4.04 2.40 12.68
C ILE A 90 4.36 2.02 14.12
N ALA A 91 3.71 2.66 15.10
CA ALA A 91 3.91 2.38 16.52
C ALA A 91 3.47 0.96 16.90
N GLU A 92 2.32 0.50 16.39
CA GLU A 92 1.81 -0.84 16.64
C GLU A 92 2.68 -1.94 16.02
N VAL A 93 3.05 -1.77 14.75
CA VAL A 93 3.75 -2.80 14.02
C VAL A 93 5.27 -2.65 14.04
N GLN A 94 5.84 -1.69 14.76
CA GLN A 94 7.28 -1.39 14.79
C GLN A 94 7.87 -1.34 13.36
N GLY A 95 7.10 -0.78 12.42
CA GLY A 95 7.41 -0.76 10.98
C GLY A 95 8.34 0.39 10.58
N GLU A 96 9.14 0.89 11.51
CA GLU A 96 10.01 2.03 11.30
C GLU A 96 11.01 1.74 10.17
N GLY A 97 11.03 2.63 9.17
CA GLY A 97 11.92 2.49 8.00
C GLY A 97 11.42 1.57 6.87
N GLN A 98 10.28 0.91 7.04
CA GLN A 98 9.68 0.05 6.00
C GLN A 98 8.30 0.54 5.54
N ILE A 99 7.59 1.34 6.35
CA ILE A 99 6.28 1.90 5.99
C ILE A 99 6.39 3.39 5.70
N PHE A 100 6.15 3.77 4.45
CA PHE A 100 6.25 5.14 3.96
C PHE A 100 4.88 5.70 3.59
N TYR A 101 4.54 6.89 4.11
CA TYR A 101 3.36 7.63 3.70
C TYR A 101 3.73 8.80 2.78
N ARG A 102 3.05 8.91 1.63
CA ARG A 102 3.21 10.03 0.71
C ARG A 102 1.87 10.55 0.22
N ARG A 103 1.61 11.82 0.50
CA ARG A 103 0.45 12.55 -0.02
C ARG A 103 0.80 13.39 -1.25
N ARG A 104 -0.03 13.32 -2.30
CA ARG A 104 0.09 14.19 -3.46
C ARG A 104 -0.60 15.53 -3.21
N ARG A 105 0.17 16.62 -3.19
CA ARG A 105 -0.32 17.99 -2.89
C ARG A 105 -0.95 18.74 -4.07
N ARG A 106 -0.79 18.28 -5.32
CA ARG A 106 -1.16 19.06 -6.52
C ARG A 106 -1.59 18.18 -7.69
N ARG A 107 -2.79 18.39 -8.22
CA ARG A 107 -3.21 17.89 -9.53
C ARG A 107 -2.83 18.91 -10.61
N MET A 108 -1.53 19.06 -10.88
CA MET A 108 -1.05 19.89 -11.98
C MET A 108 -1.17 19.10 -13.29
N LYS A 109 -2.33 19.20 -13.94
CA LYS A 109 -2.59 19.14 -15.39
C LYS A 109 -4.01 18.60 -15.64
N ARG A 110 -4.95 19.53 -15.76
CA ARG A 110 -6.15 19.29 -16.56
C ARG A 110 -5.68 19.33 -18.02
N LYS A 111 -5.64 18.18 -18.69
CA LYS A 111 -5.52 18.15 -20.15
C LYS A 111 -6.81 18.82 -20.67
N LYS A 112 -6.70 20.09 -21.08
CA LYS A 112 -7.73 20.70 -21.92
C LYS A 112 -7.66 20.02 -23.29
N ARG A 113 -8.84 19.90 -23.91
CA ARG A 113 -9.07 19.33 -25.24
C ARG A 113 -8.02 19.76 -26.26
#